data_AF-A0A972DT13-F1
#
_entry.id   AF-A0A972DT13-F1
#
_cell.length_a   1.000
_cell.length_b   1.000
_cell.length_c   1.000
_cell.angle_alpha   90.00
_cell.angle_beta   90.00
_cell.angle_gamma   90.00
#
_symmetry.space_group_name_H-M   'P 1'
#
loop_
_entity.id
_entity.type
_entity.pdbx_description
1 polymer ?
#
loop_
_entity_poly.entity_id
_entity_poly.type
_entity_poly.pdbx_seq_one_letter_code
_entity_poly.pdbx_strand_id
1 'polypeptide(L)' 'MAELEHEDTPAAVRRWAGALPSWVEVRTPRCPSAATKLDWGEREAIFLALEVKADLVLIDDRAARRATVG' A
#
# COMPACT_ATOMS: atom_id res chain seq x y z
N MET A 1 5.30 -2.83 4.47
CA MET A 1 5.58 -3.35 5.83
C MET A 1 6.94 -2.90 6.34
N ALA A 2 8.04 -3.15 5.60
CA ALA A 2 9.40 -2.85 6.05
C ALA A 2 9.62 -1.40 6.55
N GLU A 3 8.95 -0.40 5.97
CA GLU A 3 9.05 1.00 6.40
C GLU A 3 8.44 1.24 7.80
N LEU A 4 7.31 0.62 8.11
CA LEU A 4 6.61 0.79 9.40
C LEU A 4 7.33 0.07 10.55
N GLU A 5 8.19 -0.89 10.23
CA GLU A 5 8.95 -1.69 11.19
C GLU A 5 10.40 -1.20 11.38
N HIS A 6 10.84 -0.23 10.59
CA HIS A 6 12.20 0.30 10.64
C HIS A 6 12.56 0.89 12.02
N GLU A 7 13.82 0.78 12.46
CA GLU A 7 14.25 1.21 13.80
C GLU A 7 14.00 2.71 14.08
N ASP A 8 14.06 3.52 13.02
CA ASP A 8 13.83 4.98 13.08
C ASP A 8 12.34 5.36 13.13
N THR A 9 11.42 4.43 12.83
CA THR A 9 9.98 4.68 12.84
C THR A 9 9.48 4.81 14.28
N PRO A 10 8.64 5.80 14.65
CA PRO A 10 8.21 5.99 16.04
C PRO A 10 7.70 4.71 16.72
N ALA A 11 8.08 4.48 17.97
CA ALA A 11 7.82 3.23 18.69
C ALA A 11 6.34 2.82 18.73
N ALA A 12 5.43 3.80 18.79
CA ALA A 12 3.98 3.55 18.73
C ALA A 12 3.54 2.91 17.39
N VAL A 13 4.13 3.36 16.28
CA VAL A 13 3.85 2.84 14.94
C VAL A 13 4.44 1.44 14.78
N ARG A 14 5.69 1.21 15.21
CA ARG A 14 6.31 -0.13 15.17
C ARG A 14 5.53 -1.14 15.99
N ARG A 15 5.07 -0.75 17.18
CA ARG A 15 4.26 -1.61 18.04
C ARG A 15 2.92 -1.96 17.41
N TRP A 16 2.28 -1.01 16.71
CA TRP A 16 1.04 -1.26 15.97
C TRP A 16 1.29 -2.17 14.76
N ALA A 17 2.35 -1.92 13.98
CA ALA A 17 2.71 -2.73 12.82
C ALA A 17 3.08 -4.18 13.21
N GLY A 18 3.75 -4.37 14.36
CA GLY A 18 4.05 -5.71 14.90
C GLY A 18 2.86 -6.42 15.56
N ALA A 19 1.73 -5.74 15.77
CA ALA A 19 0.53 -6.28 16.38
C ALA A 19 -0.73 -5.78 15.65
N LEU A 20 -0.84 -6.14 14.38
CA LEU A 20 -1.93 -5.71 13.53
C LEU A 20 -3.30 -6.18 14.07
N PRO A 21 -4.31 -5.29 14.09
CA PRO A 21 -5.68 -5.69 14.39
C PRO A 21 -6.23 -6.72 13.42
N SER A 22 -7.22 -7.52 13.85
CA SER A 22 -7.82 -8.59 13.04
C SER A 22 -8.55 -8.13 11.77
N TRP A 23 -8.87 -6.83 11.68
CA TRP A 23 -9.49 -6.24 10.50
C TRP A 23 -8.46 -5.83 9.44
N VAL A 24 -7.16 -5.90 9.75
CA VAL A 24 -6.07 -5.60 8.81
C VAL A 24 -5.60 -6.90 8.17
N GLU A 25 -5.53 -6.90 6.83
CA GLU A 25 -4.90 -7.96 6.07
C GLU A 25 -3.75 -7.39 5.24
N VAL A 26 -2.59 -8.03 5.31
CA VAL A 26 -1.41 -7.64 4.53
C VAL A 26 -1.27 -8.59 3.35
N ARG A 27 -1.31 -8.03 2.13
CA ARG A 27 -1.12 -8.79 0.89
C ARG A 27 -0.07 -8.11 0.01
N THR A 28 0.72 -8.92 -0.67
CA THR A 28 1.62 -8.47 -1.73
C THR A 28 0.99 -8.81 -3.08
N PRO A 29 0.88 -7.87 -4.02
CA PRO A 29 0.34 -8.14 -5.35
C PRO A 29 1.23 -9.12 -6.11
N ARG A 30 0.63 -9.99 -6.93
CA ARG A 30 1.40 -11.03 -7.64
C ARG A 30 2.34 -10.51 -8.71
N CYS A 31 2.02 -9.38 -9.34
CA CYS A 31 2.81 -8.81 -10.42
C CYS A 31 2.74 -7.27 -10.40
N PRO A 32 3.65 -6.59 -9.70
CA PRO A 32 3.73 -5.13 -9.78
C PRO A 32 4.22 -4.73 -11.18
N SER A 33 3.45 -3.96 -11.95
CA SER A 33 3.90 -3.51 -13.28
C SER A 33 4.93 -2.38 -13.21
N ALA A 34 5.60 -2.15 -14.33
CA ALA A 34 6.62 -1.12 -14.53
C ALA A 34 6.06 0.32 -14.69
N ALA A 35 4.89 0.64 -14.10
CA ALA A 35 4.22 1.94 -14.25
C ALA A 35 5.09 3.09 -13.69
N THR A 36 5.86 3.76 -14.55
CA THR A 36 7.05 4.54 -14.19
C THR A 36 6.80 5.83 -13.38
N LYS A 37 5.54 6.25 -13.19
CA LYS A 37 5.18 7.55 -12.61
C LYS A 37 4.72 7.52 -11.14
N LEU A 38 4.47 6.35 -10.59
CA LEU A 38 4.07 6.16 -9.19
C LEU A 38 5.26 5.68 -8.37
N ASP A 39 5.27 5.91 -7.07
CA ASP A 39 6.24 5.26 -6.19
C ASP A 39 5.98 3.74 -6.10
N TRP A 40 6.89 2.99 -5.47
CA TRP A 40 6.76 1.53 -5.37
C TRP A 40 5.54 1.09 -4.54
N GLY A 41 5.22 1.80 -3.46
CA GLY A 41 4.12 1.46 -2.56
C GLY A 41 2.75 1.75 -3.20
N GLU A 42 2.62 2.87 -3.88
CA GLU A 42 1.43 3.25 -4.65
C GLU A 42 1.12 2.23 -5.75
N ARG A 43 2.14 1.78 -6.49
CA ARG A 43 1.97 0.74 -7.51
C ARG A 43 1.46 -0.54 -6.89
N GLU A 44 2.08 -0.99 -5.81
CA GLU A 44 1.67 -2.22 -5.14
C GLU A 44 0.22 -2.12 -4.65
N ALA A 45 -0.18 -0.99 -4.08
CA ALA A 45 -1.56 -0.75 -3.64
C ALA A 45 -2.57 -0.81 -4.80
N ILE A 46 -2.26 -0.18 -5.93
CA ILE A 46 -3.15 -0.20 -7.12
C ILE A 46 -3.24 -1.61 -7.71
N PHE A 47 -2.12 -2.31 -7.87
CA PHE A 47 -2.13 -3.67 -8.40
C PHE A 47 -2.88 -4.63 -7.50
N LEU A 48 -2.73 -4.49 -6.19
CA LEU A 48 -3.48 -5.27 -5.23
C LEU A 48 -4.97 -4.99 -5.34
N ALA A 49 -5.38 -3.71 -5.44
CA ALA A 49 -6.78 -3.32 -5.61
C ALA A 49 -7.39 -3.94 -6.88
N LEU A 50 -6.66 -3.94 -8.00
CA LEU A 50 -7.07 -4.60 -9.24
C LEU A 50 -7.18 -6.12 -9.09
N GLU A 51 -6.21 -6.74 -8.40
CA GLU A 51 -6.19 -8.19 -8.17
C GLU A 51 -7.39 -8.65 -7.33
N VAL A 52 -7.71 -7.91 -6.26
CA VAL A 52 -8.84 -8.23 -5.39
C VAL A 52 -10.19 -7.73 -5.93
N LYS A 53 -10.18 -7.03 -7.07
CA LYS A 53 -11.34 -6.36 -7.66
C LYS A 53 -12.04 -5.42 -6.67
N ALA A 54 -11.26 -4.61 -5.98
CA ALA A 54 -11.80 -3.62 -5.06
C ALA A 54 -12.61 -2.57 -5.81
N ASP A 55 -13.78 -2.19 -5.28
CA ASP A 55 -14.61 -1.13 -5.83
C ASP A 55 -13.97 0.26 -5.65
N LEU A 56 -13.11 0.42 -4.65
CA LEU A 56 -12.42 1.66 -4.31
C LEU A 56 -11.06 1.37 -3.67
N VAL A 57 -10.05 2.19 -4.00
CA VAL A 57 -8.75 2.22 -3.33
C VAL A 57 -8.51 3.61 -2.73
N LEU A 58 -8.03 3.67 -1.49
CA LEU A 58 -7.63 4.90 -0.81
C LEU A 58 -6.09 4.93 -0.70
N ILE A 59 -5.49 5.97 -1.26
CA ILE A 59 -4.04 6.20 -1.27
C ILE A 59 -3.79 7.65 -0.83
N ASP A 60 -2.79 7.88 0.02
CA ASP A 60 -2.54 9.18 0.65
C ASP A 60 -1.78 10.18 -0.25
N ASP A 61 -1.29 9.75 -1.42
CA ASP A 61 -0.63 10.66 -2.36
C ASP A 61 -1.65 11.39 -3.26
N ARG A 62 -1.53 12.72 -3.31
CA ARG A 62 -2.31 13.60 -4.20
C ARG A 62 -2.06 13.29 -5.68
N ALA A 63 -0.93 12.68 -6.04
CA ALA A 63 -0.58 12.31 -7.42
C ALA A 63 -1.35 11.10 -7.94
N ALA A 64 -1.77 10.17 -7.08
CA ALA A 64 -2.45 8.93 -7.43
C ALA A 64 -3.85 9.13 -8.07
N ARG A 65 -4.49 10.29 -7.83
CA ARG A 65 -5.82 10.62 -8.40
C ARG A 65 -5.91 10.54 -9.93
N ARG A 66 -4.77 10.68 -10.65
CA ARG A 66 -4.75 10.64 -12.12
C ARG A 66 -4.52 9.25 -12.70
N ALA A 67 -4.11 8.27 -11.91
CA ALA A 67 -3.82 6.92 -12.38
C ALA A 67 -5.04 5.97 -12.33
N THR A 68 -6.11 6.35 -11.63
CA THR A 68 -7.32 5.54 -11.44
C THR A 68 -8.40 5.76 -12.51
N VAL A 69 -8.15 6.64 -13.49
CA VAL A 69 -9.05 6.82 -14.65
C VAL A 69 -8.35 6.28 -15.89
N GLY A 70 -8.73 5.06 -16.30
CA GLY A 70 -8.27 4.38 -17.50
C GLY A 70 -9.02 3.07 -17.68
#